data_AF-A0AB34J1Y0-F1
#
_entry.id   AF-A0AB34J1Y0-F1
#
_cell.length_a   1.000
_cell.length_b   1.000
_cell.length_c   1.000
_cell.angle_alpha   90.00
_cell.angle_beta   90.00
_cell.angle_gamma   90.00
#
_symmetry.space_group_name_H-M   'P 1'
#
loop_
_entity.id
_entity.type
_entity.pdbx_description
1 polymer ?
#
loop_
_entity_poly.entity_id
_entity_poly.type
_entity_poly.pdbx_seq_one_letter_code
_entity_poly.pdbx_strand_id
1 'polypeptide(L)'
;MVRQPVKLILDTDMGGGDCDDVDDVGTLCMLNALMDNGEVELLAVVINTMPQKIAGVVSVLQHFYGRDDVLIGAYKGGSPWYWQVSAYVGLLADHWPSPLKHTSQLPSALEVYRRTLASQPDHSVVISSVGMLTNLADLIRSQPDTHSPLSGLALFTSKVRLLAVMGGAYPQGFECNFCASRDDAAFVFAHLPPKVPVLYLGVEIGLEVMHGAALTDCADRSNPCRQAYIDYLRGPHRDRPSWDPLTTLAAVRGIRAVPGLLECQGGACRGFNRFDSDSCANEWQARVHSNQTYLRLDRSKADAAGAAIDRLVCQPRRAEVVARREPPYRQEESPPWQWRPTEAYELYVSRQEARDFAQAEHACVDLGGHLAAPWNAARNERVRKAMVAHGHESVLLGARSDIVSEDGDFFWVGSHERVEYSNWAEGQPDRARWKVDGDWKEERCVEMWRNGKWNDCPCDGRHYVCDIPTSPPPDVPPLPPRSHPAAPPLPPPLAPPPPPPAPPLPHSPLAPPPPSPPPSSSVLQASSSPPSPCSALLHAAPSTPSTTALSLTASVRAAAEQLEPLFPAEHPLLTMALLLVCCGAGFVGRNSFRAGRLSAFPRKAQARYKQGASKLQSEDDQLS
;
A
#
# COMPACT_ATOMS: atom_id res chain seq x y z
N MET A 1 -11.56 3.38 32.30
CA MET A 1 -10.77 4.42 31.61
C MET A 1 -11.08 4.30 30.13
N VAL A 2 -11.57 5.36 29.49
CA VAL A 2 -11.64 5.41 28.01
C VAL A 2 -10.19 5.42 27.52
N ARG A 3 -9.76 4.42 26.75
CA ARG A 3 -8.43 4.42 26.13
C ARG A 3 -8.37 5.58 25.16
N GLN A 4 -7.32 6.39 25.24
CA GLN A 4 -7.05 7.44 24.24
C GLN A 4 -6.80 6.76 22.88
N PRO A 5 -7.30 7.34 21.77
CA PRO A 5 -7.06 6.80 20.44
C PRO A 5 -5.57 6.75 20.12
N VAL A 6 -5.15 5.75 19.34
CA VAL A 6 -3.79 5.68 18.82
C VAL A 6 -3.62 6.72 17.72
N LYS A 7 -2.67 7.63 17.91
CA LYS A 7 -2.27 8.60 16.90
C LYS A 7 -1.39 7.92 15.86
N LEU A 8 -1.90 7.75 14.64
CA LEU A 8 -1.28 6.89 13.63
C LEU A 8 -0.97 7.67 12.35
N ILE A 9 0.23 7.46 11.79
CA ILE A 9 0.55 7.77 10.40
C ILE A 9 0.58 6.44 9.64
N LEU A 10 -0.19 6.35 8.55
CA LEU A 10 -0.11 5.23 7.61
C LEU A 10 0.87 5.60 6.50
N ASP A 11 1.91 4.79 6.31
CA ASP A 11 2.90 4.93 5.24
C ASP A 11 2.79 3.72 4.31
N THR A 12 2.26 3.93 3.11
CA THR A 12 1.61 2.90 2.28
C THR A 12 2.00 3.06 0.81
N ASP A 13 2.05 1.96 0.08
CA ASP A 13 2.26 1.94 -1.37
C ASP A 13 0.96 1.86 -2.19
N MET A 14 -0.19 1.63 -1.54
CA MET A 14 -1.56 1.69 -2.08
C MET A 14 -1.67 1.08 -3.50
N GLY A 15 -1.25 -0.20 -3.60
CA GLY A 15 -1.26 -0.97 -4.86
C GLY A 15 -0.41 -0.43 -6.00
N GLY A 16 0.61 0.37 -5.67
CA GLY A 16 1.55 0.95 -6.62
C GLY A 16 2.98 0.46 -6.39
N GLY A 17 3.70 0.14 -7.46
CA GLY A 17 5.08 -0.36 -7.42
C GLY A 17 5.20 -1.83 -7.80
N ASP A 18 6.38 -2.41 -7.58
CA ASP A 18 6.68 -3.81 -7.94
C ASP A 18 6.06 -4.85 -6.98
N CYS A 19 5.42 -4.39 -5.91
CA CYS A 19 4.78 -5.18 -4.84
C CYS A 19 3.25 -5.13 -4.87
N ASP A 20 2.65 -4.75 -6.00
CA ASP A 20 1.26 -4.30 -6.03
C ASP A 20 0.22 -5.32 -5.51
N ASP A 21 -0.48 -4.92 -4.45
CA ASP A 21 -1.59 -5.68 -3.87
C ASP A 21 -2.76 -4.74 -3.49
N VAL A 22 -3.86 -5.34 -3.04
CA VAL A 22 -5.07 -4.63 -2.60
C VAL A 22 -5.15 -4.53 -1.08
N ASP A 23 -4.24 -5.16 -0.34
CA ASP A 23 -4.29 -5.19 1.12
C ASP A 23 -4.01 -3.83 1.79
N ASP A 24 -3.33 -2.89 1.12
CA ASP A 24 -3.32 -1.47 1.51
C ASP A 24 -4.73 -0.86 1.57
N VAL A 25 -5.60 -1.17 0.59
CA VAL A 25 -7.00 -0.73 0.59
C VAL A 25 -7.71 -1.33 1.78
N GLY A 26 -7.52 -2.63 2.02
CA GLY A 26 -8.04 -3.31 3.21
C GLY A 26 -7.59 -2.62 4.51
N THR A 27 -6.33 -2.20 4.56
CA THR A 27 -5.73 -1.49 5.69
C THR A 27 -6.40 -0.14 5.94
N LEU A 28 -6.55 0.68 4.90
CA LEU A 28 -7.15 2.00 5.05
C LEU A 28 -8.65 1.89 5.37
N CYS A 29 -9.37 0.94 4.76
CA CYS A 29 -10.78 0.67 5.09
C CYS A 29 -10.95 0.21 6.55
N MET A 30 -10.07 -0.69 7.02
CA MET A 30 -10.03 -1.14 8.41
C MET A 30 -9.71 0.01 9.38
N LEU A 31 -8.71 0.84 9.06
CA LEU A 31 -8.39 2.05 9.83
C LEU A 31 -9.60 2.98 9.92
N ASN A 32 -10.36 3.10 8.83
CA ASN A 32 -11.53 3.94 8.83
C ASN A 32 -12.62 3.43 9.81
N ALA A 33 -12.81 2.12 9.93
CA ALA A 33 -13.68 1.51 10.94
C ALA A 33 -13.13 1.71 12.37
N LEU A 34 -11.81 1.60 12.56
CA LEU A 34 -11.15 1.85 13.85
C LEU A 34 -11.28 3.30 14.32
N MET A 35 -11.24 4.27 13.40
CA MET A 35 -11.53 5.67 13.69
C MET A 35 -12.99 5.87 14.13
N ASP A 36 -13.95 5.17 13.50
CA ASP A 36 -15.37 5.21 13.92
C ASP A 36 -15.56 4.63 15.33
N ASN A 37 -14.73 3.65 15.70
CA ASN A 37 -14.71 3.05 17.03
C ASN A 37 -13.95 3.88 18.07
N GLY A 38 -13.35 5.01 17.68
CA GLY A 38 -12.53 5.85 18.55
C GLY A 38 -11.22 5.18 19.00
N GLU A 39 -10.77 4.15 18.28
CA GLU A 39 -9.53 3.42 18.57
C GLU A 39 -8.30 4.10 17.95
N VAL A 40 -8.49 4.87 16.88
CA VAL A 40 -7.43 5.53 16.10
C VAL A 40 -7.79 6.98 15.78
N GLU A 41 -6.78 7.84 15.85
CA GLU A 41 -6.73 9.16 15.23
C GLU A 41 -5.72 9.07 14.08
N LEU A 42 -6.21 8.96 12.84
CA LEU A 42 -5.36 8.89 11.66
C LEU A 42 -4.87 10.30 11.32
N LEU A 43 -3.60 10.56 11.61
CA LEU A 43 -2.98 11.87 11.46
C LEU A 43 -2.67 12.20 10.00
N ALA A 44 -2.21 11.20 9.25
CA ALA A 44 -1.86 11.33 7.84
C ALA A 44 -1.82 9.95 7.15
N VAL A 45 -2.04 9.97 5.84
CA VAL A 45 -1.69 8.89 4.91
C VAL A 45 -0.59 9.40 3.99
N VAL A 46 0.57 8.77 4.02
CA VAL A 46 1.71 9.14 3.18
C VAL A 46 2.03 8.00 2.23
N ILE A 47 2.10 8.33 0.96
CA ILE A 47 2.30 7.38 -0.13
C ILE A 47 3.80 7.26 -0.37
N ASN A 48 4.37 6.06 -0.29
CA ASN A 48 5.82 5.81 -0.45
C ASN A 48 6.24 5.37 -1.87
N THR A 49 5.29 5.33 -2.79
CA THR A 49 5.53 5.00 -4.20
C THR A 49 5.13 6.14 -5.13
N MET A 50 5.47 6.00 -6.40
CA MET A 50 5.36 7.07 -7.40
C MET A 50 4.17 7.00 -8.36
N PRO A 51 3.41 5.89 -8.53
CA PRO A 51 2.30 5.88 -9.49
C PRO A 51 1.30 6.99 -9.19
N GLN A 52 0.98 7.82 -10.18
CA GLN A 52 0.37 9.10 -9.88
C GLN A 52 -1.10 9.01 -9.43
N LYS A 53 -1.82 7.99 -9.89
CA LYS A 53 -3.25 7.79 -9.59
C LYS A 53 -3.54 7.19 -8.21
N ILE A 54 -2.53 6.69 -7.49
CA ILE A 54 -2.75 6.11 -6.15
C ILE A 54 -3.24 7.14 -5.13
N ALA A 55 -2.89 8.42 -5.33
CA ALA A 55 -3.48 9.54 -4.58
C ALA A 55 -5.01 9.57 -4.69
N GLY A 56 -5.54 9.23 -5.87
CA GLY A 56 -6.96 9.13 -6.14
C GLY A 56 -7.63 8.04 -5.31
N VAL A 57 -6.99 6.88 -5.14
CA VAL A 57 -7.52 5.77 -4.33
C VAL A 57 -7.59 6.17 -2.86
N VAL A 58 -6.50 6.69 -2.29
CA VAL A 58 -6.49 7.16 -0.89
C VAL A 58 -7.60 8.20 -0.65
N SER A 59 -7.70 9.15 -1.57
CA SER A 59 -8.71 10.21 -1.57
C SER A 59 -10.15 9.68 -1.69
N VAL A 60 -10.41 8.69 -2.57
CA VAL A 60 -11.71 8.01 -2.68
C VAL A 60 -12.11 7.34 -1.38
N LEU A 61 -11.20 6.59 -0.76
CA LEU A 61 -11.48 5.89 0.50
C LEU A 61 -11.79 6.90 1.60
N GLN A 62 -10.96 7.91 1.77
CA GLN A 62 -11.18 8.95 2.79
C GLN A 62 -12.48 9.74 2.54
N HIS A 63 -12.76 10.12 1.29
CA HIS A 63 -13.99 10.81 0.91
C HIS A 63 -15.22 9.95 1.20
N PHE A 64 -15.18 8.66 0.86
CA PHE A 64 -16.26 7.72 1.14
C PHE A 64 -16.56 7.59 2.63
N TYR A 65 -15.55 7.64 3.50
CA TYR A 65 -15.74 7.64 4.96
C TYR A 65 -15.99 9.05 5.56
N GLY A 66 -16.05 10.10 4.74
CA GLY A 66 -16.31 11.48 5.17
C GLY A 66 -15.12 12.14 5.88
N ARG A 67 -13.89 11.86 5.42
CA ARG A 67 -12.63 12.21 6.08
C ARG A 67 -11.62 12.87 5.14
N ASP A 68 -12.10 13.79 4.33
CA ASP A 68 -11.29 14.62 3.43
C ASP A 68 -10.29 15.54 4.17
N ASP A 69 -10.40 15.64 5.50
CA ASP A 69 -9.52 16.40 6.37
C ASP A 69 -8.23 15.66 6.76
N VAL A 70 -8.16 14.34 6.54
CA VAL A 70 -6.93 13.57 6.77
C VAL A 70 -5.85 14.01 5.77
N LEU A 71 -4.68 14.36 6.28
CA LEU A 71 -3.57 14.83 5.45
C LEU A 71 -3.06 13.70 4.55
N ILE A 72 -2.88 14.00 3.27
CA ILE A 72 -2.30 13.07 2.30
C ILE A 72 -1.00 13.65 1.74
N GLY A 73 0.08 12.88 1.78
CA GLY A 73 1.37 13.23 1.20
C GLY A 73 1.81 12.22 0.16
N ALA A 74 2.50 12.66 -0.89
CA ALA A 74 3.03 11.76 -1.92
C ALA A 74 4.55 11.81 -1.99
N TYR A 75 5.18 10.65 -2.15
CA TYR A 75 6.61 10.58 -2.44
C TYR A 75 6.96 11.38 -3.69
N LYS A 76 8.06 12.13 -3.64
CA LYS A 76 8.52 13.02 -4.72
C LYS A 76 9.95 12.72 -5.19
N GLY A 77 10.53 11.61 -4.75
CA GLY A 77 11.84 11.17 -5.23
C GLY A 77 11.80 10.67 -6.69
N GLY A 78 12.95 10.27 -7.23
CA GLY A 78 13.14 9.99 -8.66
C GLY A 78 13.65 8.60 -9.02
N SER A 79 13.06 7.53 -8.46
CA SER A 79 13.53 6.16 -8.75
C SER A 79 12.78 5.52 -9.92
N PRO A 80 13.47 5.02 -10.97
CA PRO A 80 12.81 4.55 -12.19
C PRO A 80 12.02 3.23 -12.06
N TRP A 81 11.99 2.61 -10.89
CA TRP A 81 11.44 1.25 -10.71
C TRP A 81 9.99 1.21 -10.18
N TYR A 82 9.37 2.35 -9.85
CA TYR A 82 8.05 2.37 -9.18
C TYR A 82 6.89 2.79 -10.10
N TRP A 83 6.76 2.20 -11.28
CA TRP A 83 5.72 2.60 -12.26
C TRP A 83 4.64 1.56 -12.50
N GLN A 84 4.81 0.33 -12.02
CA GLN A 84 3.75 -0.66 -12.07
C GLN A 84 2.62 -0.26 -11.13
N VAL A 85 1.38 -0.49 -11.56
CA VAL A 85 0.21 -0.15 -10.77
C VAL A 85 -0.89 -1.15 -11.06
N SER A 86 -1.53 -1.60 -9.99
CA SER A 86 -2.67 -2.49 -10.11
C SER A 86 -3.83 -1.85 -10.87
N ALA A 87 -4.55 -2.66 -11.65
CA ALA A 87 -5.66 -2.20 -12.49
C ALA A 87 -6.77 -1.50 -11.68
N TYR A 88 -7.01 -1.94 -10.44
CA TYR A 88 -8.02 -1.34 -9.56
C TYR A 88 -7.74 0.14 -9.29
N VAL A 89 -6.47 0.57 -9.28
CA VAL A 89 -6.12 1.95 -8.94
C VAL A 89 -6.76 2.94 -9.91
N GLY A 90 -6.65 2.66 -11.21
CA GLY A 90 -7.31 3.46 -12.24
C GLY A 90 -8.83 3.36 -12.13
N LEU A 91 -9.36 2.15 -11.99
CA LEU A 91 -10.81 1.91 -11.90
C LEU A 91 -11.46 2.67 -10.73
N LEU A 92 -10.83 2.66 -9.56
CA LEU A 92 -11.32 3.41 -8.40
C LEU A 92 -11.11 4.91 -8.54
N ALA A 93 -9.89 5.34 -8.84
CA ALA A 93 -9.58 6.77 -8.93
C ALA A 93 -10.45 7.48 -9.98
N ASP A 94 -10.76 6.83 -11.09
CA ASP A 94 -11.52 7.44 -12.19
C ASP A 94 -13.05 7.38 -11.98
N HIS A 95 -13.59 6.35 -11.32
CA HIS A 95 -15.05 6.14 -11.24
C HIS A 95 -15.70 6.51 -9.89
N TRP A 96 -14.92 6.75 -8.82
CA TRP A 96 -15.48 7.17 -7.53
C TRP A 96 -15.30 8.67 -7.27
N PRO A 97 -16.24 9.32 -6.58
CA PRO A 97 -16.11 10.73 -6.21
C PRO A 97 -14.97 10.92 -5.21
N SER A 98 -14.10 11.91 -5.47
CA SER A 98 -13.07 12.34 -4.53
C SER A 98 -12.45 13.67 -4.96
N PRO A 99 -11.94 14.50 -4.02
CA PRO A 99 -11.38 15.81 -4.35
C PRO A 99 -9.97 15.76 -4.97
N LEU A 100 -9.22 14.71 -4.68
CA LEU A 100 -7.85 14.50 -5.16
C LEU A 100 -7.80 13.25 -6.04
N LYS A 101 -7.13 13.33 -7.18
CA LYS A 101 -6.99 12.25 -8.17
C LYS A 101 -5.53 11.89 -8.43
N HIS A 102 -4.62 12.85 -8.25
CA HIS A 102 -3.26 12.73 -8.73
C HIS A 102 -2.24 13.23 -7.69
N THR A 103 -1.09 12.55 -7.58
CA THR A 103 -0.03 12.91 -6.62
C THR A 103 0.51 14.32 -6.81
N SER A 104 0.41 14.91 -8.01
CA SER A 104 0.79 16.33 -8.25
C SER A 104 -0.05 17.35 -7.46
N GLN A 105 -1.26 16.98 -7.04
CA GLN A 105 -2.12 17.81 -6.20
C GLN A 105 -1.72 17.76 -4.72
N LEU A 106 -0.82 16.84 -4.35
CA LEU A 106 -0.42 16.59 -2.98
C LEU A 106 0.93 17.23 -2.65
N PRO A 107 1.13 17.71 -1.41
CA PRO A 107 2.45 18.03 -0.88
C PRO A 107 3.35 16.79 -0.87
N SER A 108 4.65 17.00 -0.65
CA SER A 108 5.57 15.87 -0.49
C SER A 108 5.24 15.07 0.78
N ALA A 109 5.40 13.75 0.73
CA ALA A 109 5.28 12.88 1.90
C ALA A 109 6.23 13.32 3.02
N LEU A 110 7.44 13.77 2.68
CA LEU A 110 8.41 14.31 3.64
C LEU A 110 7.86 15.55 4.39
N GLU A 111 7.27 16.51 3.67
CA GLU A 111 6.65 17.70 4.27
C GLU A 111 5.52 17.29 5.22
N VAL A 112 4.63 16.38 4.79
CA VAL A 112 3.53 15.88 5.61
C VAL A 112 4.05 15.17 6.85
N TYR A 113 5.07 14.32 6.73
CA TYR A 113 5.71 13.66 7.87
C TYR A 113 6.25 14.65 8.88
N ARG A 114 7.06 15.61 8.42
CA ARG A 114 7.72 16.59 9.29
C ARG A 114 6.70 17.50 9.98
N ARG A 115 5.73 18.02 9.23
CA ARG A 115 4.61 18.81 9.78
C ARG A 115 3.82 18.02 10.82
N THR A 116 3.45 16.78 10.50
CA THR A 116 2.64 15.94 11.37
C THR A 116 3.39 15.62 12.66
N LEU A 117 4.60 15.07 12.59
CA LEU A 117 5.40 14.72 13.77
C LEU A 117 5.73 15.94 14.64
N ALA A 118 6.07 17.08 14.04
CA ALA A 118 6.38 18.31 14.78
C ALA A 118 5.21 18.80 15.64
N SER A 119 3.96 18.59 15.18
CA SER A 119 2.75 18.99 15.89
C SER A 119 2.35 18.07 17.04
N GLN A 120 2.98 16.89 17.18
CA GLN A 120 2.57 15.88 18.15
C GLN A 120 3.42 15.93 19.43
N PRO A 121 2.87 15.49 20.58
CA PRO A 121 3.66 15.25 21.78
C PRO A 121 4.75 14.20 21.55
N ASP A 122 5.81 14.28 22.35
CA ASP A 122 6.88 13.28 22.34
C ASP A 122 6.33 11.88 22.70
N HIS A 123 6.90 10.85 22.07
CA HIS A 123 6.53 9.45 22.26
C HIS A 123 5.03 9.16 22.15
N SER A 124 4.34 9.82 21.22
CA SER A 124 2.89 9.69 21.07
C SER A 124 2.45 9.07 19.74
N VAL A 125 3.28 9.12 18.69
CA VAL A 125 2.89 8.73 17.33
C VAL A 125 3.27 7.28 17.04
N VAL A 126 2.34 6.52 16.46
CA VAL A 126 2.61 5.22 15.83
C VAL A 126 2.74 5.42 14.33
N ILE A 127 3.77 4.86 13.72
CA ILE A 127 3.89 4.77 12.26
C ILE A 127 3.60 3.34 11.88
N SER A 128 2.63 3.12 10.99
CA SER A 128 2.43 1.84 10.31
C SER A 128 3.00 1.97 8.91
N SER A 129 4.20 1.44 8.72
CA SER A 129 4.91 1.43 7.43
C SER A 129 4.65 0.09 6.77
N VAL A 130 3.81 0.10 5.75
CA VAL A 130 3.29 -1.09 5.10
C VAL A 130 3.69 -1.23 3.63
N GLY A 131 4.41 -0.24 3.10
CA GLY A 131 5.06 -0.32 1.79
C GLY A 131 6.58 -0.09 1.86
N MET A 132 7.14 0.42 0.77
CA MET A 132 8.57 0.75 0.65
C MET A 132 9.03 1.77 1.69
N LEU A 133 10.30 1.68 2.09
CA LEU A 133 10.86 2.53 3.15
C LEU A 133 11.43 3.87 2.65
N THR A 134 11.05 4.30 1.43
CA THR A 134 11.52 5.53 0.78
C THR A 134 11.22 6.78 1.62
N ASN A 135 9.97 6.93 2.07
CA ASN A 135 9.55 8.08 2.89
C ASN A 135 10.26 8.11 4.25
N LEU A 136 10.45 6.94 4.88
CA LEU A 136 11.19 6.84 6.14
C LEU A 136 12.67 7.18 5.95
N ALA A 137 13.27 6.78 4.83
CA ALA A 137 14.64 7.14 4.50
C ALA A 137 14.79 8.66 4.30
N ASP A 138 13.88 9.29 3.55
CA ASP A 138 13.83 10.75 3.38
C ASP A 138 13.64 11.48 4.70
N LEU A 139 12.73 11.00 5.55
CA LEU A 139 12.51 11.55 6.88
C LEU A 139 13.80 11.48 7.69
N ILE A 140 14.44 10.30 7.80
CA ILE A 140 15.67 10.14 8.58
C ILE A 140 16.82 11.01 8.07
N ARG A 141 16.96 11.17 6.74
CA ARG A 141 17.98 12.03 6.11
C ARG A 141 17.70 13.53 6.27
N SER A 142 16.44 13.91 6.44
CA SER A 142 16.03 15.32 6.40
C SER A 142 16.68 16.16 7.49
N GLN A 143 17.00 17.40 7.13
CA GLN A 143 17.54 18.42 8.03
C GLN A 143 16.41 19.23 8.68
N PRO A 144 16.70 20.09 9.68
CA PRO A 144 15.73 21.04 10.19
C PRO A 144 15.05 21.85 9.09
N ASP A 145 13.80 22.21 9.31
CA ASP A 145 12.97 22.97 8.35
C ASP A 145 12.06 23.96 9.09
N THR A 146 11.09 24.54 8.36
CA THR A 146 10.12 25.48 8.91
C THR A 146 9.13 24.85 9.89
N HIS A 147 8.96 23.51 9.89
CA HIS A 147 8.07 22.79 10.79
C HIS A 147 8.74 22.41 12.11
N SER A 148 10.04 22.08 12.08
CA SER A 148 10.78 21.67 13.27
C SER A 148 12.27 22.05 13.21
N PRO A 149 12.84 22.55 14.32
CA PRO A 149 14.28 22.79 14.43
C PRO A 149 15.09 21.48 14.55
N LEU A 150 14.44 20.33 14.69
CA LEU A 150 15.11 19.02 14.76
C LEU A 150 15.38 18.47 13.35
N SER A 151 16.51 17.78 13.19
CA SER A 151 16.72 16.88 12.05
C SER A 151 15.63 15.80 12.07
N GLY A 152 15.33 15.20 10.93
CA GLY A 152 14.26 14.21 10.87
C GLY A 152 14.54 12.96 11.68
N LEU A 153 15.80 12.51 11.79
CA LEU A 153 16.19 11.46 12.75
C LEU A 153 15.88 11.84 14.21
N ALA A 154 16.21 13.07 14.62
CA ALA A 154 15.93 13.54 15.98
C ALA A 154 14.42 13.72 16.22
N LEU A 155 13.69 14.22 15.22
CA LEU A 155 12.24 14.36 15.27
C LEU A 155 11.55 12.99 15.37
N PHE A 156 11.94 12.04 14.52
CA PHE A 156 11.47 10.66 14.57
C PHE A 156 11.72 10.05 15.96
N THR A 157 12.95 10.18 16.48
CA THR A 157 13.34 9.66 17.81
C THR A 157 12.50 10.25 18.96
N SER A 158 12.18 11.55 18.88
CA SER A 158 11.43 12.27 19.92
C SER A 158 9.93 11.95 19.86
N LYS A 159 9.35 11.84 18.66
CA LYS A 159 7.88 11.80 18.48
C LYS A 159 7.31 10.40 18.37
N VAL A 160 8.06 9.46 17.81
CA VAL A 160 7.57 8.11 17.50
C VAL A 160 7.64 7.22 18.75
N ARG A 161 6.50 6.59 19.06
CA ARG A 161 6.31 5.60 20.13
C ARG A 161 6.51 4.17 19.63
N LEU A 162 6.15 3.91 18.38
CA LEU A 162 6.24 2.60 17.75
C LEU A 162 6.34 2.79 16.23
N LEU A 163 7.29 2.10 15.61
CA LEU A 163 7.29 1.86 14.18
C LEU A 163 6.85 0.39 13.95
N ALA A 164 5.69 0.19 13.35
CA ALA A 164 5.26 -1.12 12.86
C ALA A 164 5.60 -1.22 11.38
N VAL A 165 6.28 -2.29 10.98
CA VAL A 165 6.78 -2.51 9.62
C VAL A 165 6.19 -3.82 9.10
N MET A 166 5.48 -3.75 7.98
CA MET A 166 5.24 -4.93 7.15
C MET A 166 6.49 -5.13 6.31
N GLY A 167 7.11 -6.30 6.43
CA GLY A 167 8.20 -6.68 5.53
C GLY A 167 9.14 -7.70 6.14
N GLY A 168 10.03 -8.20 5.30
CA GLY A 168 10.93 -9.32 5.60
C GLY A 168 10.22 -10.67 5.74
N ALA A 169 11.01 -11.70 6.01
CA ALA A 169 10.54 -12.97 6.55
C ALA A 169 11.37 -13.33 7.78
N TYR A 170 10.75 -13.86 8.84
CA TYR A 170 11.46 -14.09 10.09
C TYR A 170 11.54 -15.58 10.48
N PRO A 171 12.73 -16.06 10.90
CA PRO A 171 13.94 -15.29 11.24
C PRO A 171 14.82 -14.88 10.06
N GLN A 172 14.55 -15.35 8.84
CA GLN A 172 15.31 -14.96 7.64
C GLN A 172 14.46 -15.13 6.38
N GLY A 173 14.71 -14.31 5.37
CA GLY A 173 14.16 -14.53 4.02
C GLY A 173 14.27 -13.31 3.13
N PHE A 174 13.28 -13.16 2.26
CA PHE A 174 13.18 -12.12 1.25
C PHE A 174 11.77 -11.58 1.27
N GLU A 175 11.63 -10.28 1.07
CA GLU A 175 10.34 -9.62 0.98
C GLU A 175 10.48 -8.35 0.13
N CYS A 176 9.42 -8.01 -0.59
CA CYS A 176 9.48 -7.09 -1.70
C CYS A 176 9.49 -5.62 -1.23
N ASN A 177 8.81 -5.22 -0.15
CA ASN A 177 8.87 -3.87 0.44
C ASN A 177 10.31 -3.48 0.80
N PHE A 178 11.11 -4.44 1.27
CA PHE A 178 12.53 -4.20 1.52
C PHE A 178 13.34 -4.16 0.23
N CYS A 179 13.07 -5.03 -0.75
CA CYS A 179 13.89 -5.14 -1.96
C CYS A 179 13.62 -4.05 -3.01
N ALA A 180 12.36 -3.65 -3.18
CA ALA A 180 11.95 -2.67 -4.19
C ALA A 180 12.66 -1.33 -3.98
N SER A 181 12.87 -0.95 -2.71
CA SER A 181 13.68 0.21 -2.30
C SER A 181 14.91 -0.21 -1.48
N ARG A 182 15.69 -1.20 -1.94
CA ARG A 182 16.76 -1.85 -1.15
C ARG A 182 17.76 -0.90 -0.49
N ASP A 183 18.17 0.16 -1.17
CA ASP A 183 19.16 1.11 -0.62
C ASP A 183 18.54 1.98 0.48
N ASP A 184 17.27 2.35 0.32
CA ASP A 184 16.51 3.06 1.35
C ASP A 184 16.20 2.16 2.54
N ALA A 185 15.86 0.90 2.31
CA ALA A 185 15.64 -0.08 3.37
C ALA A 185 16.92 -0.34 4.17
N ALA A 186 18.05 -0.59 3.50
CA ALA A 186 19.35 -0.74 4.15
C ALA A 186 19.72 0.50 4.96
N PHE A 187 19.48 1.69 4.40
CA PHE A 187 19.72 2.95 5.09
C PHE A 187 18.84 3.09 6.34
N VAL A 188 17.53 2.86 6.25
CA VAL A 188 16.61 2.95 7.38
C VAL A 188 17.05 2.00 8.48
N PHE A 189 17.25 0.71 8.19
CA PHE A 189 17.62 -0.27 9.21
C PHE A 189 18.97 0.01 9.89
N ALA A 190 19.93 0.60 9.16
CA ALA A 190 21.21 1.02 9.72
C ALA A 190 21.09 2.25 10.65
N HIS A 191 20.05 3.07 10.51
CA HIS A 191 19.89 4.35 11.22
C HIS A 191 18.71 4.38 12.21
N LEU A 192 17.97 3.28 12.35
CA LEU A 192 16.87 3.20 13.32
C LEU A 192 17.36 3.53 14.74
N PRO A 193 16.75 4.52 15.42
CA PRO A 193 17.18 4.88 16.77
C PRO A 193 16.92 3.74 17.75
N PRO A 194 17.88 3.42 18.63
CA PRO A 194 17.72 2.34 19.60
C PRO A 194 16.59 2.60 20.60
N LYS A 195 16.12 3.84 20.76
CA LYS A 195 15.04 4.21 21.69
C LYS A 195 13.65 3.98 21.14
N VAL A 196 13.48 3.80 19.82
CA VAL A 196 12.17 3.64 19.19
C VAL A 196 11.88 2.15 19.06
N PRO A 197 10.80 1.62 19.67
CA PRO A 197 10.35 0.26 19.45
C PRO A 197 10.00 0.01 17.98
N VAL A 198 10.43 -1.14 17.46
CA VAL A 198 10.11 -1.57 16.09
C VAL A 198 9.47 -2.96 16.12
N LEU A 199 8.32 -3.07 15.48
CA LEU A 199 7.55 -4.31 15.35
C LEU A 199 7.53 -4.73 13.89
N TYR A 200 8.03 -5.92 13.58
CA TYR A 200 7.97 -6.48 12.24
C TYR A 200 6.90 -7.56 12.09
N LEU A 201 6.18 -7.51 10.97
CA LEU A 201 5.33 -8.61 10.50
C LEU A 201 5.89 -9.13 9.18
N GLY A 202 6.34 -10.39 9.19
CA GLY A 202 6.92 -11.03 8.02
C GLY A 202 5.88 -11.61 7.07
N VAL A 203 6.30 -11.79 5.81
CA VAL A 203 5.48 -12.34 4.72
C VAL A 203 4.85 -13.69 5.07
N GLU A 204 5.54 -14.52 5.86
CA GLU A 204 5.08 -15.84 6.28
C GLU A 204 3.84 -15.84 7.18
N ILE A 205 3.56 -14.71 7.83
CA ILE A 205 2.38 -14.55 8.67
C ILE A 205 1.19 -14.10 7.82
N GLY A 206 1.36 -13.07 6.99
CA GLY A 206 0.26 -12.55 6.18
C GLY A 206 -0.24 -13.58 5.16
N LEU A 207 0.66 -14.42 4.62
CA LEU A 207 0.31 -15.55 3.73
C LEU A 207 -0.68 -16.55 4.34
N GLU A 208 -0.74 -16.66 5.66
CA GLU A 208 -1.59 -17.63 6.35
C GLU A 208 -2.93 -17.02 6.79
N VAL A 209 -3.06 -15.69 6.83
CA VAL A 209 -4.26 -14.99 7.26
C VAL A 209 -4.98 -14.43 6.05
N MET A 210 -6.14 -15.00 5.73
CA MET A 210 -6.95 -14.65 4.56
C MET A 210 -8.13 -13.77 4.98
N HIS A 211 -8.43 -12.72 4.20
CA HIS A 211 -9.63 -11.89 4.37
C HIS A 211 -10.09 -11.29 3.04
N GLY A 212 -11.25 -10.65 3.04
CA GLY A 212 -11.76 -9.86 1.91
C GLY A 212 -12.95 -10.48 1.18
N ALA A 213 -13.15 -11.80 1.21
CA ALA A 213 -14.33 -12.41 0.58
C ALA A 213 -15.63 -11.87 1.17
N ALA A 214 -15.64 -11.64 2.49
CA ALA A 214 -16.78 -11.11 3.24
C ALA A 214 -17.27 -9.75 2.72
N LEU A 215 -16.39 -8.90 2.18
CA LEU A 215 -16.74 -7.60 1.60
C LEU A 215 -17.79 -7.71 0.49
N THR A 216 -17.82 -8.84 -0.21
CA THR A 216 -18.78 -9.09 -1.27
C THR A 216 -20.22 -9.03 -0.76
N ASP A 217 -20.45 -9.62 0.41
CA ASP A 217 -21.76 -9.84 1.01
C ASP A 217 -22.14 -8.75 2.01
N CYS A 218 -21.17 -8.27 2.79
CA CYS A 218 -21.44 -7.38 3.91
C CYS A 218 -21.46 -5.90 3.52
N ALA A 219 -20.78 -5.53 2.43
CA ALA A 219 -20.65 -4.15 2.00
C ALA A 219 -21.52 -3.87 0.77
N ASP A 220 -22.12 -2.68 0.74
CA ASP A 220 -22.92 -2.21 -0.39
C ASP A 220 -22.08 -2.06 -1.67
N ARG A 221 -22.71 -2.12 -2.85
CA ARG A 221 -22.03 -1.96 -4.15
C ARG A 221 -21.37 -0.59 -4.31
N SER A 222 -21.84 0.44 -3.62
CA SER A 222 -21.20 1.76 -3.59
C SER A 222 -19.90 1.79 -2.79
N ASN A 223 -19.60 0.75 -2.00
CA ASN A 223 -18.42 0.71 -1.14
C ASN A 223 -17.13 0.50 -1.98
N PRO A 224 -16.20 1.47 -2.01
CA PRO A 224 -14.97 1.37 -2.79
C PRO A 224 -14.02 0.27 -2.29
N CYS A 225 -14.04 -0.08 -1.00
CA CYS A 225 -13.24 -1.18 -0.45
C CYS A 225 -13.64 -2.52 -1.08
N ARG A 226 -14.96 -2.76 -1.18
CA ARG A 226 -15.52 -3.93 -1.85
C ARG A 226 -15.09 -3.97 -3.31
N GLN A 227 -15.21 -2.84 -4.01
CA GLN A 227 -14.87 -2.82 -5.43
C GLN A 227 -13.38 -3.08 -5.67
N ALA A 228 -12.48 -2.50 -4.86
CA ALA A 228 -11.05 -2.73 -5.00
C ALA A 228 -10.68 -4.22 -4.95
N TYR A 229 -11.24 -4.94 -3.98
CA TYR A 229 -11.01 -6.38 -3.83
C TYR A 229 -11.56 -7.17 -5.03
N ILE A 230 -12.76 -6.84 -5.50
CA ILE A 230 -13.37 -7.50 -6.67
C ILE A 230 -12.51 -7.27 -7.93
N ASP A 231 -12.07 -6.04 -8.16
CA ASP A 231 -11.28 -5.67 -9.34
C ASP A 231 -9.90 -6.34 -9.31
N TYR A 232 -9.22 -6.31 -8.16
CA TYR A 232 -7.92 -6.95 -7.98
C TYR A 232 -8.00 -8.47 -8.10
N LEU A 233 -8.95 -9.10 -7.41
CA LEU A 233 -9.12 -10.56 -7.40
C LEU A 233 -9.86 -11.10 -8.62
N ARG A 234 -10.26 -10.22 -9.54
CA ARG A 234 -11.02 -10.55 -10.76
C ARG A 234 -12.26 -11.37 -10.45
N GLY A 235 -13.02 -10.93 -9.46
CA GLY A 235 -14.31 -11.53 -9.09
C GLY A 235 -14.67 -11.45 -7.60
N PRO A 236 -15.95 -11.69 -7.27
CA PRO A 236 -16.47 -11.65 -5.92
C PRO A 236 -16.13 -12.91 -5.10
N HIS A 237 -16.38 -12.86 -3.79
CA HIS A 237 -16.22 -13.95 -2.80
C HIS A 237 -14.82 -14.59 -2.77
N ARG A 238 -13.78 -13.80 -3.00
CA ARG A 238 -12.39 -14.26 -2.96
C ARG A 238 -11.65 -13.58 -1.82
N ASP A 239 -10.84 -14.36 -1.11
CA ASP A 239 -9.92 -13.85 -0.12
C ASP A 239 -8.56 -13.57 -0.72
N ARG A 240 -7.83 -12.67 -0.06
CA ARG A 240 -6.41 -12.38 -0.28
C ARG A 240 -5.65 -12.49 1.05
N PRO A 241 -4.35 -12.84 1.04
CA PRO A 241 -3.52 -12.76 2.24
C PRO A 241 -3.53 -11.36 2.89
N SER A 242 -3.22 -11.30 4.18
CA SER A 242 -3.38 -10.09 5.00
C SER A 242 -2.03 -9.70 5.62
N TRP A 243 -1.24 -8.89 4.92
CA TRP A 243 0.03 -8.40 5.45
C TRP A 243 -0.14 -7.03 6.11
N ASP A 244 -0.59 -6.06 5.34
CA ASP A 244 -0.71 -4.67 5.79
C ASP A 244 -1.81 -4.48 6.84
N PRO A 245 -3.01 -5.09 6.68
CA PRO A 245 -4.07 -4.92 7.67
C PRO A 245 -3.66 -5.56 8.99
N LEU A 246 -2.94 -6.67 8.94
CA LEU A 246 -2.52 -7.39 10.14
C LEU A 246 -1.45 -6.62 10.91
N THR A 247 -0.49 -6.02 10.19
CA THR A 247 0.56 -5.15 10.75
C THR A 247 -0.07 -3.94 11.45
N THR A 248 -0.98 -3.27 10.73
CA THR A 248 -1.65 -2.06 11.22
C THR A 248 -2.58 -2.36 12.39
N LEU A 249 -3.33 -3.46 12.34
CA LEU A 249 -4.23 -3.86 13.42
C LEU A 249 -3.46 -4.18 14.70
N ALA A 250 -2.31 -4.85 14.58
CA ALA A 250 -1.41 -5.10 15.71
C ALA A 250 -0.84 -3.80 16.29
N ALA A 251 -0.49 -2.83 15.44
CA ALA A 251 0.00 -1.52 15.87
C ALA A 251 -1.04 -0.71 16.65
N VAL A 252 -2.32 -0.82 16.27
CA VAL A 252 -3.44 -0.12 16.90
C VAL A 252 -3.91 -0.81 18.18
N ARG A 253 -4.32 -2.08 18.08
CA ARG A 253 -4.96 -2.79 19.21
C ARG A 253 -3.95 -3.45 20.16
N GLY A 254 -2.71 -3.57 19.72
CA GLY A 254 -1.68 -4.37 20.36
C GLY A 254 -1.76 -5.85 19.95
N ILE A 255 -0.60 -6.50 19.91
CA ILE A 255 -0.40 -7.87 19.42
C ILE A 255 -1.42 -8.87 19.98
N ARG A 256 -1.62 -8.88 21.30
CA ARG A 256 -2.50 -9.85 22.01
C ARG A 256 -3.99 -9.66 21.73
N ALA A 257 -4.39 -8.50 21.22
CA ALA A 257 -5.78 -8.23 20.88
C ALA A 257 -6.16 -8.76 19.49
N VAL A 258 -5.16 -9.12 18.68
CA VAL A 258 -5.37 -9.75 17.37
C VAL A 258 -5.28 -11.27 17.55
N PRO A 259 -6.32 -12.03 17.16
CA PRO A 259 -6.31 -13.49 17.32
C PRO A 259 -5.08 -14.12 16.67
N GLY A 260 -4.44 -15.04 17.38
CA GLY A 260 -3.30 -15.81 16.86
C GLY A 260 -1.98 -15.06 16.78
N LEU A 261 -1.95 -13.73 16.83
CA LEU A 261 -0.69 -12.98 16.83
C LEU A 261 0.02 -13.08 18.17
N LEU A 262 1.30 -13.40 18.09
CA LEU A 262 2.21 -13.57 19.21
C LEU A 262 3.46 -12.75 18.96
N GLU A 263 3.99 -12.15 20.01
CA GLU A 263 5.35 -11.60 19.96
C GLU A 263 6.36 -12.74 20.02
N CYS A 264 7.47 -12.65 19.28
CA CYS A 264 8.56 -13.60 19.46
C CYS A 264 9.12 -13.50 20.88
N GLN A 265 9.13 -14.61 21.62
CA GLN A 265 9.66 -14.67 22.99
C GLN A 265 10.90 -15.54 23.14
N GLY A 266 11.79 -15.14 24.04
CA GLY A 266 12.98 -15.90 24.43
C GLY A 266 14.28 -15.30 23.91
N GLY A 267 15.41 -15.92 24.27
CA GLY A 267 16.75 -15.39 23.97
C GLY A 267 17.05 -15.23 22.48
N ALA A 268 16.45 -16.09 21.63
CA ALA A 268 16.59 -16.02 20.18
C ALA A 268 15.80 -14.85 19.55
N CYS A 269 14.73 -14.39 20.21
CA CYS A 269 13.89 -13.29 19.75
C CYS A 269 14.42 -11.91 20.18
N ARG A 270 15.35 -11.85 21.14
CA ARG A 270 16.08 -10.61 21.44
C ARG A 270 17.10 -10.39 20.33
N GLY A 271 16.89 -9.43 19.46
CA GLY A 271 17.77 -9.21 18.32
C GLY A 271 17.33 -7.99 17.52
N PHE A 272 17.83 -7.86 16.30
CA PHE A 272 17.41 -6.82 15.38
C PHE A 272 17.37 -7.36 13.95
N ASN A 273 16.60 -6.70 13.08
CA ASN A 273 16.57 -7.01 11.67
C ASN A 273 17.84 -6.49 10.98
N ARG A 274 18.63 -7.38 10.37
CA ARG A 274 19.69 -7.01 9.44
C ARG A 274 19.16 -7.23 8.03
N PHE A 275 19.39 -6.26 7.15
CA PHE A 275 19.05 -6.37 5.74
C PHE A 275 20.32 -6.20 4.90
N ASP A 276 20.42 -7.00 3.85
CA ASP A 276 21.49 -6.94 2.86
C ASP A 276 20.90 -6.47 1.52
N SER A 277 21.28 -5.27 1.08
CA SER A 277 20.77 -4.66 -0.16
C SER A 277 21.24 -5.40 -1.41
N ASP A 278 22.37 -6.10 -1.38
CA ASP A 278 22.87 -6.79 -2.58
C ASP A 278 22.03 -8.04 -2.89
N SER A 279 21.68 -8.79 -1.85
CA SER A 279 20.89 -10.02 -1.95
C SER A 279 19.39 -9.82 -1.75
N CYS A 280 18.97 -8.63 -1.28
CA CYS A 280 17.62 -8.35 -0.81
C CYS A 280 17.13 -9.29 0.32
N ALA A 281 18.05 -9.93 1.03
CA ALA A 281 17.71 -10.81 2.14
C ALA A 281 17.69 -10.06 3.48
N ASN A 282 16.74 -10.43 4.33
CA ASN A 282 16.73 -10.05 5.74
C ASN A 282 17.09 -11.25 6.62
N GLU A 283 17.78 -10.98 7.73
CA GLU A 283 18.14 -11.97 8.75
C GLU A 283 18.03 -11.37 10.15
N TRP A 284 17.42 -12.10 11.07
CA TRP A 284 17.31 -11.74 12.47
C TRP A 284 18.61 -12.01 13.21
N GLN A 285 19.28 -10.95 13.64
CA GLN A 285 20.51 -11.03 14.43
C GLN A 285 20.16 -11.25 15.90
N ALA A 286 20.00 -12.52 16.26
CA ALA A 286 19.59 -12.96 17.59
C ALA A 286 20.63 -12.71 18.68
N ARG A 287 20.16 -12.75 19.95
CA ARG A 287 20.93 -12.61 21.19
C ARG A 287 21.61 -11.25 21.36
N VAL A 288 21.13 -10.23 20.67
CA VAL A 288 21.53 -8.82 20.85
C VAL A 288 20.38 -8.06 21.49
N HIS A 289 20.66 -7.23 22.48
CA HIS A 289 19.62 -6.39 23.08
C HIS A 289 19.27 -5.25 22.13
N SER A 290 18.00 -5.15 21.75
CA SER A 290 17.45 -4.04 20.98
C SER A 290 15.98 -3.84 21.37
N ASN A 291 15.37 -2.77 20.86
CA ASN A 291 13.93 -2.51 20.97
C ASN A 291 13.13 -3.01 19.75
N GLN A 292 13.71 -3.91 18.97
CA GLN A 292 13.07 -4.53 17.82
C GLN A 292 12.51 -5.91 18.20
N THR A 293 11.36 -6.25 17.62
CA THR A 293 10.73 -7.56 17.75
C THR A 293 10.04 -7.93 16.44
N TYR A 294 9.87 -9.22 16.18
CA TYR A 294 9.05 -9.70 15.07
C TYR A 294 7.92 -10.59 15.58
N LEU A 295 6.85 -10.65 14.80
CA LEU A 295 5.65 -11.39 15.16
C LEU A 295 5.76 -12.87 14.82
N ARG A 296 4.86 -13.66 15.42
CA ARG A 296 4.61 -15.05 15.08
C ARG A 296 3.11 -15.28 15.04
N LEU A 297 2.69 -16.28 14.29
CA LEU A 297 1.29 -16.69 14.19
C LEU A 297 1.07 -18.07 14.80
N ASP A 298 0.14 -18.18 15.75
CA ASP A 298 -0.55 -19.43 16.03
C ASP A 298 -1.50 -19.72 14.85
N ARG A 299 -1.04 -20.57 13.93
CA ARG A 299 -1.75 -20.91 12.70
C ARG A 299 -3.14 -21.51 12.95
N SER A 300 -3.39 -22.08 14.13
CA SER A 300 -4.73 -22.57 14.49
C SER A 300 -5.77 -21.46 14.68
N LYS A 301 -5.31 -20.20 14.71
CA LYS A 301 -6.13 -18.99 14.87
C LYS A 301 -6.09 -18.07 13.65
N ALA A 302 -5.50 -18.51 12.53
CA ALA A 302 -5.38 -17.69 11.33
C ALA A 302 -6.75 -17.22 10.79
N ASP A 303 -7.72 -18.12 10.67
CA ASP A 303 -9.09 -17.77 10.26
C ASP A 303 -9.75 -16.77 11.21
N ALA A 304 -9.47 -16.88 12.52
CA ALA A 304 -10.00 -15.94 13.51
C ALA A 304 -9.36 -14.55 13.40
N ALA A 305 -8.10 -14.48 12.96
CA ALA A 305 -7.41 -13.23 12.65
C ALA A 305 -7.99 -12.57 11.40
N GLY A 306 -8.19 -13.34 10.33
CA GLY A 306 -8.83 -12.89 9.09
C GLY A 306 -10.24 -12.37 9.35
N ALA A 307 -11.05 -13.15 10.07
CA ALA A 307 -12.39 -12.74 10.50
C ALA A 307 -12.40 -11.48 11.40
N ALA A 308 -11.31 -11.18 12.11
CA ALA A 308 -11.20 -9.95 12.88
C ALA A 308 -10.99 -8.72 11.99
N ILE A 309 -10.29 -8.88 10.86
CA ILE A 309 -10.16 -7.86 9.83
C ILE A 309 -11.48 -7.72 9.07
N ASP A 310 -12.09 -8.82 8.63
CA ASP A 310 -13.39 -8.81 7.94
C ASP A 310 -14.46 -8.08 8.75
N ARG A 311 -14.55 -8.31 10.07
CA ARG A 311 -15.48 -7.58 10.94
C ARG A 311 -15.30 -6.06 10.91
N LEU A 312 -14.08 -5.58 10.72
CA LEU A 312 -13.79 -4.14 10.63
C LEU A 312 -14.09 -3.60 9.23
N VAL A 313 -13.65 -4.27 8.17
CA VAL A 313 -13.91 -3.79 6.80
C VAL A 313 -15.39 -3.92 6.40
N CYS A 314 -16.13 -4.84 7.04
CA CYS A 314 -17.58 -4.97 6.94
C CYS A 314 -18.37 -4.04 7.87
N GLN A 315 -17.70 -3.27 8.73
CA GLN A 315 -18.40 -2.38 9.65
C GLN A 315 -19.11 -1.28 8.85
N PRO A 316 -20.44 -1.08 9.04
CA PRO A 316 -21.13 0.05 8.44
C PRO A 316 -20.51 1.35 8.93
N ARG A 317 -20.26 2.27 8.00
CA ARG A 317 -19.64 3.56 8.33
C ARG A 317 -20.55 4.37 9.22
N ARG A 318 -19.97 5.17 10.13
CA ARG A 318 -20.72 5.90 11.17
C ARG A 318 -21.88 6.73 10.63
N ALA A 319 -21.72 7.37 9.48
CA ALA A 319 -22.79 8.14 8.84
C ALA A 319 -24.06 7.28 8.59
N GLU A 320 -23.88 6.03 8.13
CA GLU A 320 -24.99 5.09 7.90
C GLU A 320 -25.62 4.63 9.22
N VAL A 321 -24.82 4.42 10.26
CA VAL A 321 -25.31 4.03 11.59
C VAL A 321 -26.11 5.17 12.23
N VAL A 322 -25.64 6.41 12.11
CA VAL A 322 -26.35 7.61 12.60
C VAL A 322 -27.68 7.77 11.86
N ALA A 323 -27.67 7.69 10.53
CA ALA A 323 -28.88 7.77 9.71
C ALA A 323 -29.93 6.70 10.06
N ARG A 324 -29.51 5.50 10.51
CA ARG A 324 -30.41 4.42 10.94
C ARG A 324 -30.97 4.56 12.36
N ARG A 325 -30.36 5.39 13.23
CA ARG A 325 -30.74 5.51 14.66
C ARG A 325 -31.71 6.65 14.94
N GLU A 326 -31.88 7.60 14.03
CA GLU A 326 -32.86 8.67 14.19
C GLU A 326 -34.29 8.09 14.07
N PRO A 327 -35.19 8.35 15.03
CA PRO A 327 -36.57 7.86 14.95
C PRO A 327 -37.25 8.46 13.72
N PRO A 328 -38.17 7.73 13.05
CA PRO A 328 -38.90 8.28 11.91
C PRO A 328 -39.67 9.52 12.38
N TYR A 329 -39.16 10.68 11.99
CA TYR A 329 -39.87 11.93 12.21
C TYR A 329 -41.22 11.84 11.49
N ARG A 330 -42.24 12.31 12.20
CA ARG A 330 -43.66 12.27 11.85
C ARG A 330 -43.84 12.81 10.43
N GLN A 331 -44.66 12.11 9.62
CA GLN A 331 -44.99 12.48 8.25
C GLN A 331 -45.42 13.95 8.16
N GLU A 332 -44.48 14.80 7.75
CA GLU A 332 -44.71 16.07 7.07
C GLU A 332 -43.37 16.38 6.38
N GLU A 333 -43.35 16.03 5.09
CA GLU A 333 -42.42 16.39 4.01
C GLU A 333 -40.90 16.13 4.23
N SER A 334 -40.37 15.21 3.42
CA SER A 334 -39.03 14.58 3.52
C SER A 334 -37.81 15.49 3.19
N PRO A 335 -36.60 15.24 3.75
CA PRO A 335 -35.34 15.94 3.43
C PRO A 335 -34.67 15.53 2.07
N PRO A 336 -33.68 16.31 1.54
CA PRO A 336 -33.47 16.52 0.10
C PRO A 336 -32.40 15.67 -0.65
N TRP A 337 -31.96 14.51 -0.16
CA TRP A 337 -30.89 13.74 -0.85
C TRP A 337 -31.17 12.25 -1.05
N GLN A 338 -32.43 11.85 -0.98
CA GLN A 338 -32.82 10.57 -1.57
C GLN A 338 -33.05 10.81 -3.06
N TRP A 339 -32.23 10.20 -3.92
CA TRP A 339 -32.44 10.21 -5.37
C TRP A 339 -33.82 9.58 -5.62
N ARG A 340 -34.82 10.43 -5.87
CA ARG A 340 -36.15 10.02 -6.28
C ARG A 340 -36.50 10.78 -7.54
N PRO A 341 -36.91 10.09 -8.61
CA PRO A 341 -37.39 10.73 -9.81
C PRO A 341 -38.73 11.40 -9.55
N THR A 342 -38.70 12.67 -9.19
CA THR A 342 -39.85 13.55 -9.38
C THR A 342 -39.90 13.98 -10.85
N GLU A 343 -41.00 14.56 -11.32
CA GLU A 343 -41.10 15.10 -12.70
C GLU A 343 -40.16 16.29 -12.98
N ALA A 344 -39.29 16.64 -12.02
CA ALA A 344 -38.39 17.78 -12.00
C ALA A 344 -36.99 17.48 -12.58
N TYR A 345 -36.92 16.87 -13.77
CA TYR A 345 -35.66 16.68 -14.51
C TYR A 345 -35.82 17.13 -15.96
N GLU A 346 -34.95 18.04 -16.38
CA GLU A 346 -34.82 18.50 -17.76
C GLU A 346 -33.89 17.56 -18.52
N LEU A 347 -34.19 17.35 -19.80
CA LEU A 347 -33.38 16.51 -20.68
C LEU A 347 -32.44 17.39 -21.49
N TYR A 348 -31.14 17.17 -21.36
CA TYR A 348 -30.15 17.71 -22.28
C TYR A 348 -29.77 16.64 -23.31
N VAL A 349 -29.77 17.00 -24.59
CA VAL A 349 -29.41 16.10 -25.69
C VAL A 349 -28.17 16.63 -26.38
N SER A 350 -27.14 15.79 -26.54
CA SER A 350 -25.88 16.18 -27.19
C SER A 350 -26.11 16.68 -28.62
N ARG A 351 -25.45 17.76 -29.05
CA ARG A 351 -25.72 18.42 -30.37
C ARG A 351 -24.68 18.19 -31.46
N GLN A 352 -23.39 17.96 -31.17
CA GLN A 352 -22.35 17.94 -32.20
C GLN A 352 -21.27 16.85 -32.07
N GLU A 353 -20.96 16.34 -30.88
CA GLU A 353 -19.92 15.30 -30.71
C GLU A 353 -20.49 14.03 -30.08
N ALA A 354 -20.24 12.91 -30.77
CA ALA A 354 -20.39 11.58 -30.22
C ALA A 354 -19.26 11.31 -29.22
N ARG A 355 -19.59 10.73 -28.07
CA ARG A 355 -18.66 10.48 -26.97
C ARG A 355 -18.76 9.03 -26.53
N ASP A 356 -17.64 8.45 -26.11
CA ASP A 356 -17.67 7.14 -25.46
C ASP A 356 -18.47 7.22 -24.14
N PHE A 357 -18.81 6.08 -23.56
CA PHE A 357 -19.69 6.07 -22.38
C PHE A 357 -19.14 6.89 -21.20
N ALA A 358 -17.84 6.82 -20.94
CA ALA A 358 -17.23 7.54 -19.83
C ALA A 358 -17.22 9.06 -20.09
N GLN A 359 -16.89 9.47 -21.31
CA GLN A 359 -16.89 10.86 -21.74
C GLN A 359 -18.30 11.46 -21.77
N ALA A 360 -19.31 10.67 -22.15
CA ALA A 360 -20.71 11.06 -22.18
C ALA A 360 -21.25 11.26 -20.76
N GLU A 361 -20.94 10.34 -19.84
CA GLU A 361 -21.29 10.49 -18.42
C GLU A 361 -20.64 11.70 -17.79
N HIS A 362 -19.33 11.90 -18.04
CA HIS A 362 -18.62 13.07 -17.54
C HIS A 362 -19.27 14.38 -18.03
N ALA A 363 -19.70 14.42 -19.30
CA ALA A 363 -20.39 15.58 -19.84
C ALA A 363 -21.73 15.86 -19.15
N CYS A 364 -22.47 14.82 -18.77
CA CYS A 364 -23.72 14.97 -18.02
C CYS A 364 -23.48 15.42 -16.58
N VAL A 365 -22.41 14.94 -15.94
CA VAL A 365 -21.98 15.36 -14.61
C VAL A 365 -21.57 16.83 -14.59
N ASP A 366 -20.86 17.32 -15.62
CA ASP A 366 -20.52 18.75 -15.75
C ASP A 366 -21.75 19.66 -15.86
N LEU A 367 -22.87 19.11 -16.35
CA LEU A 367 -24.17 19.78 -16.42
C LEU A 367 -24.98 19.65 -15.13
N GLY A 368 -24.43 19.03 -14.08
CA GLY A 368 -25.10 18.81 -12.80
C GLY A 368 -26.09 17.64 -12.80
N GLY A 369 -25.97 16.71 -13.76
CA GLY A 369 -26.84 15.54 -13.92
C GLY A 369 -26.06 14.25 -14.16
N HIS A 370 -26.74 13.24 -14.71
CA HIS A 370 -26.15 11.98 -15.14
C HIS A 370 -26.70 11.59 -16.51
N LEU A 371 -26.11 10.61 -17.21
CA LEU A 371 -26.76 10.03 -18.38
C LEU A 371 -28.17 9.56 -18.04
N ALA A 372 -29.09 9.74 -18.98
CA ALA A 372 -30.51 9.53 -18.74
C ALA A 372 -30.80 8.08 -18.36
N ALA A 373 -31.59 7.91 -17.31
CA ALA A 373 -31.97 6.61 -16.77
C ALA A 373 -33.48 6.40 -16.92
N PRO A 374 -34.00 5.88 -18.05
CA PRO A 374 -35.44 5.68 -18.16
C PRO A 374 -35.89 4.53 -17.26
N TRP A 375 -36.46 4.83 -16.09
CA TRP A 375 -36.95 3.85 -15.09
C TRP A 375 -38.43 3.44 -15.27
N ASN A 376 -39.13 3.99 -16.27
CA ASN A 376 -40.49 3.57 -16.64
C ASN A 376 -40.83 3.98 -18.09
N ALA A 377 -41.97 3.48 -18.59
CA ALA A 377 -42.43 3.74 -19.96
C ALA A 377 -42.64 5.23 -20.29
N ALA A 378 -43.11 6.03 -19.32
CA ALA A 378 -43.33 7.46 -19.53
C ALA A 378 -42.00 8.22 -19.69
N ARG A 379 -40.98 7.90 -18.88
CA ARG A 379 -39.64 8.48 -18.99
C ARG A 379 -38.96 8.01 -20.28
N ASN A 380 -39.09 6.74 -20.62
CA ASN A 380 -38.59 6.18 -21.88
C ASN A 380 -39.10 6.97 -23.09
N GLU A 381 -40.40 7.26 -23.13
CA GLU A 381 -41.01 8.03 -24.21
C GLU A 381 -40.55 9.50 -24.23
N ARG A 382 -40.30 10.12 -23.07
CA ARG A 382 -39.73 11.47 -23.01
C ARG A 382 -38.32 11.53 -23.58
N VAL A 383 -37.45 10.61 -23.19
CA VAL A 383 -36.08 10.49 -23.73
C VAL A 383 -36.12 10.25 -25.23
N ARG A 384 -36.97 9.33 -25.70
CA ARG A 384 -37.17 9.05 -27.12
C ARG A 384 -37.60 10.29 -27.90
N LYS A 385 -38.61 11.03 -27.41
CA LYS A 385 -39.08 12.27 -28.07
C LYS A 385 -38.00 13.34 -28.12
N ALA A 386 -37.26 13.54 -27.02
CA ALA A 386 -36.18 14.51 -26.96
C ALA A 386 -35.07 14.17 -27.96
N MET A 387 -34.65 12.91 -28.00
CA MET A 387 -33.68 12.40 -28.98
C MET A 387 -34.15 12.64 -30.42
N VAL A 388 -35.39 12.26 -30.75
CA VAL A 388 -35.93 12.39 -32.11
C VAL A 388 -36.07 13.85 -32.53
N ALA A 389 -36.47 14.73 -31.62
CA ALA A 389 -36.54 16.17 -31.88
C ALA A 389 -35.17 16.78 -32.21
N HIS A 390 -34.08 16.18 -31.72
CA HIS A 390 -32.71 16.58 -32.03
C HIS A 390 -32.12 15.85 -33.26
N GLY A 391 -32.92 15.03 -33.96
CA GLY A 391 -32.51 14.38 -35.21
C GLY A 391 -31.68 13.11 -35.05
N HIS A 392 -31.51 12.60 -33.84
CA HIS A 392 -30.69 11.41 -33.59
C HIS A 392 -31.44 10.11 -33.91
N GLU A 393 -30.73 9.14 -34.50
CA GLU A 393 -31.24 7.79 -34.78
C GLU A 393 -31.13 6.87 -33.55
N SER A 394 -30.08 7.05 -32.75
CA SER A 394 -29.92 6.44 -31.44
C SER A 394 -29.14 7.32 -30.47
N VAL A 395 -29.29 7.06 -29.17
CA VAL A 395 -28.54 7.71 -28.10
C VAL A 395 -28.13 6.72 -27.02
N LEU A 396 -26.99 6.99 -26.40
CA LEU A 396 -26.53 6.30 -25.21
C LEU A 396 -27.41 6.65 -24.01
N LEU A 397 -27.79 5.62 -23.25
CA LEU A 397 -28.46 5.72 -21.96
C LEU A 397 -27.45 5.50 -20.83
N GLY A 398 -27.82 5.94 -19.65
CA GLY A 398 -27.01 5.81 -18.44
C GLY A 398 -26.99 4.40 -17.87
N ALA A 399 -27.05 3.35 -18.69
CA ALA A 399 -26.96 1.97 -18.22
C ALA A 399 -25.75 1.26 -18.83
N ARG A 400 -25.02 0.51 -18.00
CA ARG A 400 -23.94 -0.39 -18.43
C ARG A 400 -23.94 -1.69 -17.64
N SER A 401 -23.48 -2.77 -18.25
CA SER A 401 -23.19 -4.02 -17.54
C SER A 401 -21.80 -3.94 -16.90
N ASP A 402 -21.68 -4.47 -15.69
CA ASP A 402 -20.39 -4.62 -15.04
C ASP A 402 -19.68 -5.88 -15.58
N ILE A 403 -18.34 -5.89 -15.55
CA ILE A 403 -17.51 -7.08 -15.86
C ILE A 403 -17.82 -8.28 -14.94
N VAL A 404 -18.58 -8.06 -13.87
CA VAL A 404 -18.63 -8.92 -12.68
C VAL A 404 -19.93 -9.73 -12.58
N SER A 405 -21.00 -9.37 -13.30
CA SER A 405 -22.21 -10.19 -13.30
C SER A 405 -22.14 -11.33 -14.32
N GLU A 406 -22.10 -12.58 -13.84
CA GLU A 406 -22.28 -13.78 -14.66
C GLU A 406 -23.68 -13.82 -15.34
N ASP A 407 -24.63 -13.02 -14.83
CA ASP A 407 -26.06 -13.12 -15.14
C ASP A 407 -26.57 -12.40 -16.41
N GLY A 408 -25.82 -11.55 -17.11
CA GLY A 408 -25.36 -10.34 -16.48
C GLY A 408 -26.34 -9.18 -16.71
N ASP A 409 -26.42 -8.40 -15.67
CA ASP A 409 -27.39 -7.35 -15.50
C ASP A 409 -26.81 -6.01 -15.95
N PHE A 410 -27.70 -5.05 -16.22
CA PHE A 410 -27.36 -3.66 -16.46
C PHE A 410 -27.64 -2.83 -15.21
N PHE A 411 -26.84 -1.80 -14.99
CA PHE A 411 -26.93 -0.91 -13.84
C PHE A 411 -26.93 0.54 -14.28
N TRP A 412 -27.74 1.36 -13.61
CA TRP A 412 -27.79 2.80 -13.84
C TRP A 412 -26.51 3.48 -13.34
N VAL A 413 -25.95 4.36 -14.16
CA VAL A 413 -24.84 5.24 -13.80
C VAL A 413 -25.35 6.33 -12.84
N GLY A 414 -24.53 6.71 -11.86
CA GLY A 414 -24.92 7.60 -10.77
C GLY A 414 -25.60 6.89 -9.60
N SER A 415 -26.72 6.18 -9.81
CA SER A 415 -27.42 5.48 -8.72
C SER A 415 -26.87 4.10 -8.39
N HIS A 416 -26.19 3.45 -9.33
CA HIS A 416 -25.67 2.08 -9.22
C HIS A 416 -26.76 1.01 -8.96
N GLU A 417 -28.03 1.36 -9.16
CA GLU A 417 -29.16 0.44 -9.03
C GLU A 417 -29.28 -0.47 -10.26
N ARG A 418 -29.77 -1.69 -10.05
CA ARG A 418 -30.07 -2.61 -11.15
C ARG A 418 -31.17 -2.03 -12.03
N VAL A 419 -31.02 -2.17 -13.34
CA VAL A 419 -32.05 -1.82 -14.31
C VAL A 419 -33.24 -2.77 -14.14
N GLU A 420 -34.26 -2.33 -13.40
CA GLU A 420 -35.50 -3.10 -13.20
C GLU A 420 -36.51 -2.90 -14.34
N TYR A 421 -36.65 -1.67 -14.81
CA TYR A 421 -37.42 -1.35 -16.01
C TYR A 421 -36.52 -1.45 -17.23
N SER A 422 -37.00 -2.15 -18.25
CA SER A 422 -36.33 -2.19 -19.55
C SER A 422 -37.33 -2.06 -20.68
N ASN A 423 -36.83 -1.58 -21.82
CA ASN A 423 -37.56 -1.57 -23.08
C ASN A 423 -36.73 -2.17 -24.21
N TRP A 424 -36.06 -3.30 -23.93
CA TRP A 424 -35.24 -4.01 -24.91
C TRP A 424 -35.97 -4.30 -26.22
N ALA A 425 -35.23 -4.24 -27.33
CA ALA A 425 -35.65 -4.73 -28.62
C ALA A 425 -35.81 -6.26 -28.58
N GLU A 426 -36.54 -6.81 -29.55
CA GLU A 426 -36.63 -8.25 -29.70
C GLU A 426 -35.24 -8.84 -29.95
N GLY A 427 -34.86 -9.86 -29.17
CA GLY A 427 -33.53 -10.47 -29.21
C GLY A 427 -32.48 -9.80 -28.35
N GLN A 428 -32.77 -8.65 -27.73
CA GLN A 428 -31.83 -7.90 -26.89
C GLN A 428 -32.13 -8.04 -25.38
N PRO A 429 -31.13 -7.91 -24.49
CA PRO A 429 -29.71 -7.75 -24.81
C PRO A 429 -29.08 -9.07 -25.27
N ASP A 430 -28.31 -9.04 -26.36
CA ASP A 430 -27.71 -10.23 -26.98
C ASP A 430 -26.25 -10.47 -26.60
N ARG A 431 -25.61 -9.46 -25.98
CA ARG A 431 -24.23 -9.49 -25.48
C ARG A 431 -23.27 -9.95 -26.55
N ALA A 432 -23.35 -9.37 -27.73
CA ALA A 432 -22.42 -9.70 -28.80
C ALA A 432 -20.97 -9.57 -28.33
N ARG A 433 -20.16 -10.59 -28.63
CA ARG A 433 -18.73 -10.65 -28.30
C ARG A 433 -17.89 -10.80 -29.56
N TRP A 434 -16.82 -10.03 -29.66
CA TRP A 434 -15.87 -10.09 -30.77
C TRP A 434 -14.44 -9.91 -30.26
N LYS A 435 -13.44 -10.25 -31.09
CA LYS A 435 -12.04 -10.06 -30.74
C LYS A 435 -11.46 -8.83 -31.44
N VAL A 436 -10.68 -8.04 -30.71
CA VAL A 436 -9.86 -6.94 -31.23
C VAL A 436 -8.46 -7.11 -30.65
N ASP A 437 -7.44 -7.23 -31.50
CA ASP A 437 -6.03 -7.41 -31.10
C ASP A 437 -5.79 -8.56 -30.09
N GLY A 438 -6.58 -9.64 -30.19
CA GLY A 438 -6.50 -10.80 -29.30
C GLY A 438 -7.37 -10.70 -28.04
N ASP A 439 -7.87 -9.51 -27.71
CA ASP A 439 -8.74 -9.27 -26.56
C ASP A 439 -10.22 -9.42 -26.93
N TRP A 440 -10.98 -10.06 -26.04
CA TRP A 440 -12.44 -10.10 -26.15
C TRP A 440 -13.05 -8.74 -25.79
N LYS A 441 -13.88 -8.22 -26.69
CA LYS A 441 -14.79 -7.09 -26.49
C LYS A 441 -16.22 -7.61 -26.43
N GLU A 442 -17.06 -6.88 -25.71
CA GLU A 442 -18.46 -7.22 -25.48
C GLU A 442 -19.29 -5.94 -25.47
N GLU A 443 -20.53 -6.04 -25.94
CA GLU A 443 -21.53 -4.98 -25.81
C GLU A 443 -21.95 -4.87 -24.34
N ARG A 444 -21.66 -3.70 -23.75
CA ARG A 444 -21.79 -3.49 -22.30
C ARG A 444 -22.48 -2.19 -21.95
N CYS A 445 -22.82 -1.38 -22.94
CA CYS A 445 -23.51 -0.12 -22.74
C CYS A 445 -24.91 -0.21 -23.36
N VAL A 446 -25.84 0.64 -22.94
CA VAL A 446 -27.21 0.61 -23.47
C VAL A 446 -27.44 1.82 -24.37
N GLU A 447 -27.94 1.57 -25.57
CA GLU A 447 -28.49 2.61 -26.43
C GLU A 447 -30.00 2.49 -26.58
N MET A 448 -30.65 3.63 -26.84
CA MET A 448 -32.04 3.71 -27.25
C MET A 448 -32.12 4.09 -28.73
N TRP A 449 -32.89 3.34 -29.52
CA TRP A 449 -33.18 3.66 -30.92
C TRP A 449 -34.40 4.57 -31.07
N ARG A 450 -34.60 5.15 -32.26
CA ARG A 450 -35.73 6.05 -32.62
C ARG A 450 -37.12 5.49 -32.30
N ASN A 451 -37.30 4.17 -32.33
CA ASN A 451 -38.55 3.49 -31.95
C ASN A 451 -38.74 3.34 -30.42
N GLY A 452 -37.78 3.81 -29.62
CA GLY A 452 -37.78 3.76 -28.16
C GLY A 452 -37.27 2.46 -27.56
N LYS A 453 -36.91 1.47 -28.40
CA LYS A 453 -36.38 0.18 -27.97
C LYS A 453 -34.89 0.26 -27.69
N TRP A 454 -34.42 -0.60 -26.78
CA TRP A 454 -33.03 -0.62 -26.33
C TRP A 454 -32.25 -1.74 -26.98
N ASN A 455 -30.96 -1.49 -27.13
CA ASN A 455 -29.96 -2.43 -27.60
C ASN A 455 -28.76 -2.32 -26.67
N ASP A 456 -28.17 -3.43 -26.26
CA ASP A 456 -26.81 -3.36 -25.72
C ASP A 456 -25.85 -3.13 -26.88
N CYS A 457 -24.87 -2.27 -26.66
CA CYS A 457 -23.95 -1.83 -27.69
C CYS A 457 -22.53 -1.72 -27.13
N PRO A 458 -21.52 -1.57 -28.00
CA PRO A 458 -20.19 -1.21 -27.56
C PRO A 458 -20.25 0.16 -26.86
N CYS A 459 -19.38 0.36 -25.87
CA CYS A 459 -19.32 1.62 -25.12
C CYS A 459 -18.56 2.72 -25.89
N ASP A 460 -18.66 2.73 -27.22
CA ASP A 460 -17.95 3.61 -28.14
C ASP A 460 -18.69 4.93 -28.41
N GLY A 461 -18.12 5.77 -29.27
CA GLY A 461 -18.57 7.13 -29.52
C GLY A 461 -20.00 7.23 -30.02
N ARG A 462 -20.94 7.72 -29.19
CA ARG A 462 -22.35 7.92 -29.54
C ARG A 462 -22.91 9.25 -29.03
N HIS A 463 -24.01 9.70 -29.62
CA HIS A 463 -24.81 10.79 -29.04
C HIS A 463 -25.47 10.32 -27.75
N TYR A 464 -25.75 11.23 -26.83
CA TYR A 464 -26.22 10.89 -25.49
C TYR A 464 -27.26 11.89 -24.99
N VAL A 465 -28.00 11.46 -23.96
CA VAL A 465 -29.01 12.26 -23.26
C VAL A 465 -28.67 12.30 -21.78
N CYS A 466 -28.75 13.48 -21.17
CA CYS A 466 -28.55 13.67 -19.73
C CYS A 466 -29.88 13.96 -19.02
N ASP A 467 -30.03 13.43 -17.81
CA ASP A 467 -31.04 13.82 -16.84
C ASP A 467 -30.46 14.90 -15.91
N ILE A 468 -30.91 16.14 -16.07
CA ILE A 468 -30.46 17.29 -15.26
C ILE A 468 -31.58 17.67 -14.28
N PRO A 469 -31.34 17.72 -12.96
CA PRO A 469 -32.35 18.17 -11.99
C PRO A 469 -32.78 19.63 -12.24
N THR A 470 -34.09 19.92 -12.23
CA THR A 470 -34.63 21.29 -12.49
C THR A 470 -34.65 22.19 -11.26
N SER A 471 -34.27 21.69 -10.09
CA SER A 471 -34.00 22.50 -8.90
C SER A 471 -32.49 22.49 -8.63
N PRO A 472 -31.84 23.65 -8.42
CA PRO A 472 -30.47 23.65 -7.93
C PRO A 472 -30.42 22.86 -6.61
N PRO A 473 -29.29 22.20 -6.27
CA PRO A 473 -29.12 21.68 -4.92
C PRO A 473 -29.46 22.83 -3.95
N PRO A 474 -30.23 22.59 -2.87
CA PRO A 474 -30.55 23.66 -1.93
C PRO A 474 -29.23 24.32 -1.54
N ASP A 475 -29.18 25.66 -1.64
CA ASP A 475 -28.02 26.44 -1.21
C ASP A 475 -27.55 25.84 0.10
N VAL A 476 -26.36 25.24 0.09
CA VAL A 476 -25.68 24.92 1.34
C VAL A 476 -25.61 26.28 2.03
N PRO A 477 -26.32 26.48 3.17
CA PRO A 477 -26.27 27.77 3.82
C PRO A 477 -24.80 28.07 4.02
N PRO A 478 -24.34 29.30 3.68
CA PRO A 478 -22.94 29.63 3.86
C PRO A 478 -22.62 29.23 5.29
N LEU A 479 -21.60 28.38 5.44
CA LEU A 479 -21.14 27.92 6.74
C LEU A 479 -21.18 29.14 7.67
N PRO A 480 -21.85 29.05 8.85
CA PRO A 480 -21.88 30.17 9.77
C PRO A 480 -20.43 30.66 9.87
N PRO A 481 -20.17 31.97 9.72
CA PRO A 481 -18.81 32.48 9.66
C PRO A 481 -18.09 31.84 10.82
N ARG A 482 -17.03 31.08 10.50
CA ARG A 482 -16.29 30.32 11.50
C ARG A 482 -16.04 31.29 12.64
N SER A 483 -16.70 31.09 13.77
CA SER A 483 -16.15 31.55 15.02
C SER A 483 -14.89 30.71 15.13
N HIS A 484 -13.79 31.23 14.57
CA HIS A 484 -12.49 30.94 15.09
C HIS A 484 -12.68 31.00 16.62
N PRO A 485 -12.36 29.94 17.37
CA PRO A 485 -11.96 30.18 18.74
C PRO A 485 -10.94 31.30 18.60
N ALA A 486 -11.22 32.47 19.18
CA ALA A 486 -10.26 33.55 19.22
C ALA A 486 -8.94 32.90 19.57
N ALA A 487 -7.91 33.14 18.75
CA ALA A 487 -6.57 32.67 19.08
C ALA A 487 -6.37 32.93 20.56
N PRO A 488 -6.01 31.91 21.38
CA PRO A 488 -5.77 32.13 22.78
C PRO A 488 -4.84 33.35 22.87
N PRO A 489 -5.14 34.34 23.74
CA PRO A 489 -4.35 35.56 23.80
C PRO A 489 -2.89 35.13 23.88
N LEU A 490 -2.08 35.69 22.99
CA LEU A 490 -0.64 35.45 22.97
C LEU A 490 -0.16 35.51 24.42
N PRO A 491 0.58 34.49 24.91
CA PRO A 491 1.18 34.58 26.22
C PRO A 491 1.96 35.90 26.26
N PRO A 492 1.90 36.66 27.38
CA PRO A 492 2.66 37.89 27.49
C PRO A 492 4.11 37.60 27.09
N PRO A 493 4.77 38.50 26.35
CA PRO A 493 6.15 38.28 25.92
C PRO A 493 6.95 37.82 27.13
N LEU A 494 7.58 36.65 27.00
CA LEU A 494 8.47 36.13 28.02
C LEU A 494 9.40 37.28 28.43
N ALA A 495 9.43 37.58 29.73
CA ALA A 495 10.38 38.54 30.25
C ALA A 495 11.76 38.19 29.68
N PRO A 496 12.54 39.19 29.23
CA PRO A 496 13.88 38.93 28.72
C PRO A 496 14.63 38.09 29.75
N PRO A 497 15.41 37.09 29.32
CA PRO A 497 16.19 36.29 30.24
C PRO A 497 17.00 37.23 31.15
N PRO A 498 17.10 36.92 32.46
CA PRO A 498 17.93 37.74 33.34
C PRO A 498 19.32 37.85 32.72
N PRO A 499 19.96 39.03 32.80
CA PRO A 499 21.30 39.20 32.26
C PRO A 499 22.20 38.09 32.83
N PRO A 500 23.13 37.54 32.01
CA PRO A 500 24.06 36.54 32.51
C PRO A 500 24.72 37.07 33.79
N PRO A 501 24.92 36.21 34.81
CA PRO A 501 25.60 36.65 36.03
C PRO A 501 26.91 37.32 35.63
N ALA A 502 27.18 38.48 36.23
CA ALA A 502 28.42 39.21 35.99
C ALA A 502 29.60 38.24 36.08
N PRO A 503 30.58 38.32 35.16
CA PRO A 503 31.77 37.50 35.27
C PRO A 503 32.35 37.70 36.66
N PRO A 504 32.74 36.62 37.37
CA PRO A 504 33.32 36.76 38.69
C PRO A 504 34.52 37.70 38.59
N LEU A 505 34.57 38.67 39.52
CA LEU A 505 35.74 39.52 39.71
C LEU A 505 37.00 38.64 39.72
N PRO A 506 38.11 39.08 39.10
CA PRO A 506 39.32 38.29 39.08
C PRO A 506 39.76 38.04 40.52
N HIS A 507 39.61 36.79 40.97
CA HIS A 507 40.22 36.36 42.21
C HIS A 507 41.73 36.44 42.02
N SER A 508 42.38 37.16 42.93
CA SER A 508 43.82 37.14 43.15
C SER A 508 44.35 35.69 43.13
N PRO A 509 45.56 35.45 42.59
CA PRO A 509 46.07 34.11 42.37
C PRO A 509 46.19 33.35 43.70
N LEU A 510 45.44 32.26 43.81
CA LEU A 510 45.63 31.27 44.86
C LEU A 510 46.92 30.47 44.57
N ALA A 511 47.71 30.31 45.62
CA ALA A 511 49.00 29.61 45.63
C ALA A 511 48.88 28.15 45.14
N PRO A 512 49.93 27.59 44.52
CA PRO A 512 49.91 26.22 44.02
C PRO A 512 49.76 25.21 45.17
N PRO A 513 49.07 24.07 44.93
CA PRO A 513 48.92 23.03 45.94
C PRO A 513 50.28 22.36 46.26
N PRO A 514 50.49 21.87 47.49
CA PRO A 514 51.70 21.18 47.87
C PRO A 514 51.81 19.81 47.15
N PRO A 515 53.03 19.33 46.86
CA PRO A 515 53.24 18.08 46.15
C PRO A 515 52.81 16.86 46.99
N SER A 516 52.14 15.92 46.35
CA SER A 516 51.81 14.61 46.92
C SER A 516 53.08 13.80 47.22
N PRO A 517 53.13 13.05 48.34
CA PRO A 517 54.30 12.25 48.71
C PRO A 517 54.49 11.03 47.78
N PRO A 518 55.74 10.59 47.55
CA PRO A 518 56.03 9.47 46.66
C PRO A 518 55.64 8.13 47.31
N PRO A 519 55.12 7.15 46.54
CA PRO A 519 55.06 5.79 47.03
C PRO A 519 56.46 5.17 47.07
N SER A 520 56.72 4.54 48.20
CA SER A 520 57.94 3.89 48.65
C SER A 520 58.44 2.76 47.75
N SER A 521 59.76 2.72 47.59
CA SER A 521 60.56 1.68 46.97
C SER A 521 60.50 0.35 47.73
N SER A 522 60.11 -0.72 47.04
CA SER A 522 60.42 -2.10 47.43
C SER A 522 61.40 -2.67 46.41
N VAL A 523 62.66 -2.73 46.83
CA VAL A 523 63.73 -3.51 46.19
C VAL A 523 63.46 -4.98 46.48
N LEU A 524 63.51 -5.85 45.47
CA LEU A 524 63.99 -7.22 45.61
C LEU A 524 64.55 -7.73 44.28
N GLN A 525 65.66 -8.44 44.42
CA GLN A 525 66.70 -8.73 43.45
C GLN A 525 66.35 -9.86 42.47
N ALA A 526 67.11 -9.85 41.37
CA ALA A 526 67.21 -10.89 40.37
C ALA A 526 68.02 -12.12 40.84
N SER A 527 67.61 -13.30 40.36
CA SER A 527 68.43 -14.48 40.03
C SER A 527 67.53 -15.42 39.21
N SER A 528 67.92 -16.17 38.18
CA SER A 528 69.18 -16.48 37.52
C SER A 528 68.82 -17.25 36.24
N SER A 529 69.66 -17.10 35.21
CA SER A 529 69.74 -17.75 33.88
C SER A 529 69.55 -19.30 33.87
N PRO A 530 69.53 -20.04 32.71
CA PRO A 530 69.89 -19.61 31.35
C PRO A 530 68.99 -20.11 30.17
N PRO A 531 69.26 -19.61 28.93
CA PRO A 531 68.61 -20.01 27.67
C PRO A 531 69.52 -20.86 26.76
N SER A 532 68.93 -21.63 25.82
CA SER A 532 69.54 -22.09 24.54
C SER A 532 68.54 -22.99 23.75
N PRO A 533 68.77 -23.34 22.46
CA PRO A 533 68.87 -22.52 21.24
C PRO A 533 67.85 -23.03 20.15
N CYS A 534 67.51 -22.32 19.08
CA CYS A 534 68.31 -22.16 17.85
C CYS A 534 67.68 -21.11 16.90
N SER A 535 68.50 -20.12 16.56
CA SER A 535 68.38 -19.19 15.41
C SER A 535 68.84 -19.91 14.12
N ALA A 536 68.16 -19.71 12.98
CA ALA A 536 68.39 -18.68 11.94
C ALA A 536 69.60 -18.93 11.02
N LEU A 537 69.45 -18.61 9.73
CA LEU A 537 70.40 -17.75 9.01
C LEU A 537 69.86 -17.27 7.66
N LEU A 538 69.90 -15.95 7.49
CA LEU A 538 69.82 -15.17 6.27
C LEU A 538 71.25 -14.84 5.84
N HIS A 539 71.56 -14.96 4.54
CA HIS A 539 72.56 -14.25 3.71
C HIS A 539 72.69 -15.09 2.41
N ALA A 540 72.70 -14.60 1.18
CA ALA A 540 72.89 -13.29 0.57
C ALA A 540 72.21 -13.26 -0.82
N ALA A 541 71.89 -12.07 -1.34
CA ALA A 541 71.66 -11.81 -2.77
C ALA A 541 72.96 -12.07 -3.58
N PRO A 542 73.01 -12.14 -4.94
CA PRO A 542 72.05 -11.60 -5.94
C PRO A 542 71.79 -12.47 -7.20
N SER A 543 70.71 -12.16 -7.94
CA SER A 543 70.63 -12.06 -9.43
C SER A 543 69.18 -12.16 -9.92
N THR A 544 68.87 -11.34 -10.92
CA THR A 544 67.58 -10.93 -11.54
C THR A 544 66.86 -12.03 -12.38
N PRO A 545 65.78 -11.73 -13.15
CA PRO A 545 64.41 -11.37 -12.78
C PRO A 545 63.36 -12.38 -13.39
N SER A 546 62.07 -12.36 -12.99
CA SER A 546 60.93 -12.55 -13.93
C SER A 546 59.55 -12.51 -13.25
N THR A 547 58.73 -11.59 -13.77
CA THR A 547 57.26 -11.58 -13.93
C THR A 547 56.53 -12.93 -13.95
N THR A 548 55.44 -13.04 -13.19
CA THR A 548 54.19 -13.68 -13.65
C THR A 548 53.00 -13.29 -12.76
N ALA A 549 52.41 -12.13 -13.07
CA ALA A 549 51.00 -11.84 -12.83
C ALA A 549 50.31 -11.92 -14.19
N LEU A 550 49.85 -13.12 -14.58
CA LEU A 550 49.00 -13.41 -15.74
C LEU A 550 48.81 -14.93 -15.81
N SER A 551 47.80 -15.46 -15.11
CA SER A 551 47.12 -16.71 -15.51
C SER A 551 45.93 -16.99 -14.58
N LEU A 552 44.88 -16.18 -14.71
CA LEU A 552 43.53 -16.55 -14.28
C LEU A 552 42.44 -15.86 -15.13
N THR A 553 42.80 -15.53 -16.38
CA THR A 553 41.89 -14.94 -17.38
C THR A 553 41.95 -15.67 -18.74
N ALA A 554 42.68 -16.78 -18.84
CA ALA A 554 42.83 -17.52 -20.11
C ALA A 554 41.96 -18.79 -20.25
N SER A 555 41.37 -19.32 -19.16
CA SER A 555 40.57 -20.57 -19.24
C SER A 555 39.06 -20.36 -19.31
N VAL A 556 38.54 -19.13 -19.19
CA VAL A 556 37.11 -18.84 -19.36
C VAL A 556 36.82 -18.31 -20.77
N ARG A 557 37.81 -17.73 -21.45
CA ARG A 557 37.63 -17.15 -22.80
C ARG A 557 37.65 -18.20 -23.92
N ALA A 558 38.33 -19.33 -23.74
CA ALA A 558 38.37 -20.40 -24.74
C ALA A 558 37.13 -21.31 -24.74
N ALA A 559 36.27 -21.24 -23.71
CA ALA A 559 35.01 -21.98 -23.67
C ALA A 559 33.83 -21.19 -24.26
N ALA A 560 33.94 -19.86 -24.36
CA ALA A 560 32.89 -18.98 -24.87
C ALA A 560 32.88 -18.84 -26.40
N GLU A 561 33.99 -19.15 -27.10
CA GLU A 561 34.12 -19.00 -28.56
C GLU A 561 33.76 -20.26 -29.38
N GLN A 562 33.24 -21.33 -28.75
CA GLN A 562 32.80 -22.56 -29.46
C GLN A 562 31.28 -22.79 -29.48
N LEU A 563 30.47 -21.84 -28.97
CA LEU A 563 29.01 -21.99 -28.91
C LEU A 563 28.22 -20.97 -29.75
N GLU A 564 28.90 -20.18 -30.58
CA GLU A 564 28.29 -19.02 -31.25
C GLU A 564 27.46 -19.24 -32.54
N PRO A 565 27.31 -20.43 -33.17
CA PRO A 565 26.51 -20.50 -34.41
C PRO A 565 25.19 -21.31 -34.32
N LEU A 566 24.48 -21.36 -33.19
CA LEU A 566 23.23 -22.17 -33.12
C LEU A 566 21.91 -21.51 -32.68
N PHE A 567 21.86 -20.23 -32.30
CA PHE A 567 20.55 -19.61 -31.98
C PHE A 567 20.50 -18.12 -32.36
N PRO A 568 19.70 -17.72 -33.37
CA PRO A 568 19.32 -16.32 -33.54
C PRO A 568 18.32 -15.94 -32.45
N ALA A 569 18.46 -14.70 -31.97
CA ALA A 569 17.78 -14.12 -30.82
C ALA A 569 16.26 -14.15 -30.92
N GLU A 570 15.58 -14.74 -29.91
CA GLU A 570 14.35 -14.24 -29.23
C GLU A 570 14.26 -14.89 -27.82
N HIS A 571 13.84 -14.13 -26.80
CA HIS A 571 13.59 -14.47 -25.38
C HIS A 571 14.76 -14.60 -24.35
N PRO A 572 14.84 -13.72 -23.31
CA PRO A 572 15.93 -13.69 -22.31
C PRO A 572 15.76 -14.59 -21.06
N LEU A 573 14.71 -15.42 -20.95
CA LEU A 573 14.46 -16.21 -19.73
C LEU A 573 15.07 -17.63 -19.73
N LEU A 574 15.52 -18.15 -20.88
CA LEU A 574 16.04 -19.52 -20.98
C LEU A 574 17.55 -19.61 -20.68
N THR A 575 18.30 -18.52 -20.86
CA THR A 575 19.77 -18.48 -20.67
C THR A 575 20.17 -18.47 -19.19
N MET A 576 19.33 -17.93 -18.30
CA MET A 576 19.59 -17.93 -16.85
C MET A 576 19.38 -19.29 -16.17
N ALA A 577 18.48 -20.12 -16.68
CA ALA A 577 18.20 -21.44 -16.11
C ALA A 577 19.35 -22.45 -16.35
N LEU A 578 20.09 -22.32 -17.46
CA LEU A 578 21.21 -23.19 -17.80
C LEU A 578 22.53 -22.82 -17.11
N LEU A 579 22.71 -21.57 -16.67
CA LEU A 579 23.90 -21.13 -15.92
C LEU A 579 23.83 -21.51 -14.43
N LEU A 580 22.64 -21.62 -13.84
CA LEU A 580 22.45 -21.99 -12.42
C LEU A 580 22.70 -23.48 -12.14
N VAL A 581 22.59 -24.36 -13.14
CA VAL A 581 22.81 -25.81 -12.96
C VAL A 581 24.31 -26.18 -12.99
N CYS A 582 25.16 -25.36 -13.63
CA CYS A 582 26.59 -25.65 -13.76
C CYS A 582 27.48 -25.07 -12.65
N CYS A 583 27.01 -24.08 -11.87
CA CYS A 583 27.81 -23.46 -10.79
C CYS A 583 27.62 -24.09 -9.40
N GLY A 584 26.72 -25.07 -9.24
CA GLY A 584 26.43 -25.70 -7.93
C GLY A 584 27.28 -26.91 -7.55
N ALA A 585 28.27 -27.31 -8.35
CA ALA A 585 29.07 -28.51 -8.11
C ALA A 585 30.57 -28.21 -8.14
N GLY A 586 31.14 -27.78 -7.01
CA GLY A 586 32.58 -27.54 -6.94
C GLY A 586 33.13 -27.17 -5.57
N PHE A 587 32.98 -28.04 -4.56
CA PHE A 587 34.02 -28.38 -3.54
C PHE A 587 33.39 -29.18 -2.38
N VAL A 588 33.63 -30.50 -2.30
CA VAL A 588 34.06 -31.24 -1.08
C VAL A 588 34.61 -32.60 -1.55
N GLY A 589 35.82 -32.93 -1.08
CA GLY A 589 36.60 -34.09 -1.49
C GLY A 589 36.06 -35.46 -1.06
N ARG A 590 36.51 -36.50 -1.78
CA ARG A 590 36.25 -37.92 -1.52
C ARG A 590 36.77 -38.35 -0.14
N ASN A 591 35.89 -38.81 0.75
CA ASN A 591 35.87 -40.19 1.27
C ASN A 591 34.83 -40.34 2.40
N SER A 592 34.07 -41.44 2.30
CA SER A 592 33.28 -42.08 3.37
C SER A 592 32.05 -41.32 3.90
N PHE A 593 30.83 -41.77 3.57
CA PHE A 593 29.97 -42.50 4.50
C PHE A 593 28.63 -42.93 3.84
N ARG A 594 28.11 -44.03 4.37
CA ARG A 594 27.02 -44.88 3.88
C ARG A 594 25.63 -44.22 3.83
N ALA A 595 24.79 -44.80 2.99
CA ALA A 595 23.35 -44.59 2.88
C ALA A 595 22.60 -44.57 4.23
N GLY A 596 21.74 -43.56 4.41
CA GLY A 596 20.85 -43.43 5.55
C GLY A 596 19.76 -42.37 5.35
N ARG A 597 18.58 -42.82 4.90
CA ARG A 597 17.21 -42.30 5.13
C ARG A 597 16.95 -40.78 5.00
N LEU A 598 16.44 -40.36 3.85
CA LEU A 598 15.53 -39.21 3.71
C LEU A 598 14.10 -39.67 4.01
N SER A 599 13.58 -39.34 5.19
CA SER A 599 12.15 -39.49 5.51
C SER A 599 11.70 -38.34 6.39
N ALA A 600 11.18 -37.27 5.79
CA ALA A 600 10.23 -36.33 6.40
C ALA A 600 9.71 -35.31 5.35
N PHE A 601 8.81 -35.74 4.47
CA PHE A 601 7.86 -34.83 3.79
C PHE A 601 6.49 -35.52 3.72
N PRO A 602 5.36 -34.86 4.06
CA PRO A 602 4.05 -35.50 4.06
C PRO A 602 3.57 -35.84 2.63
N ARG A 603 3.15 -37.10 2.43
CA ARG A 603 2.70 -37.67 1.15
C ARG A 603 1.49 -36.95 0.48
N LYS A 604 0.79 -36.05 1.19
CA LYS A 604 -0.33 -35.28 0.62
C LYS A 604 0.11 -34.06 -0.22
N ALA A 605 1.33 -33.55 -0.03
CA ALA A 605 1.86 -32.45 -0.85
C ALA A 605 2.39 -32.93 -2.21
N GLN A 606 2.92 -34.15 -2.28
CA GLN A 606 3.38 -34.74 -3.55
C GLN A 606 2.23 -35.10 -4.51
N ALA A 607 1.02 -35.34 -3.99
CA ALA A 607 -0.14 -35.69 -4.81
C ALA A 607 -0.74 -34.48 -5.55
N ARG A 608 -0.74 -33.28 -4.95
CA ARG A 608 -1.24 -32.05 -5.61
C ARG A 608 -0.26 -31.50 -6.66
N TYR A 609 1.05 -31.68 -6.45
CA TYR A 609 2.06 -31.27 -7.43
C TYR A 609 2.00 -32.12 -8.72
N LYS A 610 1.70 -33.43 -8.59
CA LYS A 610 1.54 -34.32 -9.76
C LYS A 610 0.24 -34.10 -10.53
N GLN A 611 -0.80 -33.54 -9.91
CA GLN A 611 -2.06 -33.20 -10.61
C GLN A 611 -2.01 -31.85 -11.34
N GLY A 612 -1.13 -30.93 -10.93
CA GLY A 612 -0.85 -29.68 -11.65
C GLY A 612 0.05 -29.89 -12.87
N ALA A 613 1.05 -30.77 -12.76
CA ALA A 613 1.99 -31.04 -13.86
C ALA A 613 1.37 -31.83 -15.03
N SER A 614 0.32 -32.62 -14.80
CA SER A 614 -0.37 -33.34 -15.89
C SER A 614 -1.39 -32.49 -16.65
N LYS A 615 -1.68 -31.25 -16.20
CA LYS A 615 -2.64 -30.34 -16.86
C LYS A 615 -1.94 -29.32 -17.78
N LEU A 616 -0.63 -29.09 -17.57
CA LEU A 616 0.23 -28.28 -18.44
C LEU A 616 0.77 -29.07 -19.64
N GLN A 617 0.58 -30.39 -19.69
CA GLN A 617 1.07 -31.25 -20.77
C GLN A 617 -0.04 -31.69 -21.74
N SER A 618 -1.30 -31.27 -21.51
CA SER A 618 -2.44 -31.55 -22.40
C SER A 618 -2.90 -30.34 -23.21
N GLU A 619 -2.26 -29.18 -23.08
CA GLU A 619 -2.57 -27.97 -23.88
C GLU A 619 -1.55 -27.72 -25.01
N ASP A 620 -0.40 -28.40 -25.02
CA ASP A 620 0.58 -28.34 -26.12
C ASP A 620 0.29 -29.33 -27.28
N ASP A 621 -0.59 -30.33 -27.09
CA ASP A 621 -0.94 -31.32 -28.13
C ASP A 621 -2.17 -30.93 -28.98
N GLN A 622 -2.67 -29.68 -28.88
CA GLN A 622 -3.70 -29.14 -29.79
C GLN A 622 -3.24 -27.95 -30.65
N LEU A 623 -1.95 -27.63 -30.65
CA LEU A 623 -1.34 -26.63 -31.53
C LEU A 623 -0.09 -27.21 -32.20
N SER A 624 -0.30 -28.15 -33.12
CA SER A 624 0.65 -28.54 -34.18
C SER A 624 -0.10 -28.79 -35.47
#